data_AF-A0A517PC13-F1
#
_entry.id   AF-A0A517PC13-F1
#
_cell.length_a   1.000
_cell.length_b   1.000
_cell.length_c   1.000
_cell.angle_alpha   90.00
_cell.angle_beta   90.00
_cell.angle_gamma   90.00
#
_symmetry.space_group_name_H-M   'P 1'
#
loop_
_entity.id
_entity.type
_entity.pdbx_description
1 polymer ?
#
loop_
_entity_poly.entity_id
_entity_poly.type
_entity_poly.pdbx_seq_one_letter_code
_entity_poly.pdbx_strand_id
1 'polypeptide(L)'
;MARLGKPLAVAAFVLCVLFCGFAAAISAGGQNWDARRAELDEFSITRVGGGEQPVRFQVTDRVTTETVTTSDSLAAAVVAAYRERTNRLQAERQALQDRVDRMAAEAPLRTRLNKADRTAMDARLAFQQSEFERLTEELKAVTAEGARLVDQAEQLRSEAATRAEDADRLASELDAIRTDLYRVLEQIAALKDRKVRLEGALARAERRRQQLTERLE
;
A
#
# COMPACT_ATOMS: atom_id res chain seq x y z
N MET A 1 -66.97 -36.87 -72.14
CA MET A 1 -66.02 -36.75 -71.01
C MET A 1 -65.70 -38.12 -70.40
N ALA A 2 -65.08 -39.05 -71.15
CA ALA A 2 -64.85 -40.43 -70.66
C ALA A 2 -63.51 -41.04 -71.15
N ARG A 3 -62.54 -40.23 -71.61
CA ARG A 3 -61.23 -40.72 -72.11
C ARG A 3 -60.04 -40.38 -71.20
N LEU A 4 -60.21 -39.52 -70.20
CA LEU A 4 -59.17 -39.20 -69.20
C LEU A 4 -59.28 -40.03 -67.90
N GLY A 5 -60.40 -40.69 -67.65
CA GLY A 5 -60.62 -41.42 -66.38
C GLY A 5 -59.72 -42.64 -66.19
N LYS A 6 -59.43 -43.39 -67.26
CA LYS A 6 -58.56 -44.58 -67.20
C LYS A 6 -57.09 -44.25 -66.91
N PRO A 7 -56.42 -43.31 -67.62
CA PRO A 7 -55.04 -42.96 -67.28
C PRO A 7 -54.92 -42.28 -65.92
N LEU A 8 -55.92 -41.49 -65.50
CA LEU A 8 -55.93 -40.86 -64.18
C LEU A 8 -56.08 -41.89 -63.04
N ALA A 9 -56.93 -42.91 -63.21
CA ALA A 9 -57.08 -43.98 -62.23
C ALA A 9 -55.81 -44.83 -62.09
N VAL A 10 -55.13 -45.13 -63.20
CA VAL A 10 -53.85 -45.85 -63.18
C VAL A 10 -52.76 -45.00 -62.52
N ALA A 11 -52.67 -43.71 -62.83
CA ALA A 11 -51.72 -42.81 -62.20
C ALA A 11 -51.97 -42.67 -60.69
N ALA A 12 -53.23 -42.54 -60.26
CA ALA A 12 -53.59 -42.48 -58.85
C ALA A 12 -53.27 -43.79 -58.12
N PHE A 13 -53.48 -44.94 -58.75
CA PHE A 13 -53.14 -46.24 -58.18
C PHE A 13 -51.63 -46.41 -58.01
N VAL A 14 -50.84 -46.06 -59.03
CA VAL A 14 -49.37 -46.09 -58.95
C VAL A 14 -48.85 -45.14 -57.87
N LEU A 15 -49.44 -43.95 -57.76
CA LEU A 15 -49.04 -42.98 -56.74
C LEU A 15 -49.41 -43.44 -55.32
N CYS A 16 -50.55 -44.12 -55.14
CA CYS A 16 -50.92 -44.75 -53.87
C CYS A 16 -49.98 -45.91 -53.52
N VAL A 17 -49.60 -46.75 -54.49
CA VAL A 17 -48.66 -47.85 -54.27
C VAL A 17 -47.26 -47.33 -53.93
N LEU A 18 -46.80 -46.27 -54.60
CA LEU A 18 -45.54 -45.61 -54.27
C LEU A 18 -45.58 -44.95 -52.90
N PHE A 19 -46.68 -44.29 -52.54
CA PHE A 19 -46.85 -43.69 -51.22
C PHE A 19 -46.90 -44.76 -50.11
N CYS A 20 -47.62 -45.87 -50.33
CA CYS A 20 -47.62 -47.00 -49.40
C CYS A 20 -46.25 -47.67 -49.31
N GLY A 21 -45.52 -47.79 -50.42
CA GLY A 21 -44.15 -48.31 -50.44
C GLY A 21 -43.18 -47.40 -49.67
N PHE A 22 -43.31 -46.08 -49.82
CA PHE A 22 -42.49 -45.09 -49.11
C PHE A 22 -42.85 -45.01 -47.63
N ALA A 23 -44.15 -45.06 -47.27
CA ALA A 23 -44.60 -45.10 -45.90
C ALA A 23 -44.18 -46.42 -45.20
N ALA A 24 -44.24 -47.55 -45.90
CA ALA A 24 -43.74 -48.83 -45.41
C ALA A 24 -42.20 -48.83 -45.27
N ALA A 25 -41.48 -48.19 -46.19
CA ALA A 25 -40.03 -48.04 -46.09
C ALA A 25 -39.62 -47.13 -44.92
N ILE A 26 -40.37 -46.06 -44.63
CA ILE A 26 -40.13 -45.21 -43.46
C ILE A 26 -40.52 -45.90 -42.15
N SER A 27 -41.60 -46.71 -42.15
CA SER A 27 -42.03 -47.44 -40.95
C SER A 27 -41.15 -48.64 -40.64
N ALA A 28 -40.65 -49.35 -41.66
CA ALA A 28 -39.76 -50.50 -41.51
C ALA A 28 -38.28 -50.10 -41.38
N GLY A 29 -37.85 -49.03 -42.06
CA GLY A 29 -36.50 -48.48 -42.03
C GLY A 29 -36.32 -47.40 -40.97
N GLY A 30 -36.89 -47.58 -39.78
CA GLY A 30 -36.91 -46.60 -38.68
C GLY A 30 -35.54 -45.93 -38.44
N GLN A 31 -35.56 -44.76 -37.77
CA GLN A 31 -34.35 -43.95 -37.53
C GLN A 31 -33.14 -44.81 -37.15
N ASN A 32 -31.96 -44.48 -37.69
CA ASN A 32 -30.73 -45.18 -37.34
C ASN A 32 -30.34 -44.86 -35.89
N TRP A 33 -30.91 -45.63 -34.95
CA TRP A 33 -30.72 -45.46 -33.52
C TRP A 33 -29.29 -45.78 -33.09
N ASP A 34 -28.57 -46.60 -33.85
CA ASP A 34 -27.15 -46.87 -33.62
C ASP A 34 -26.28 -45.64 -33.92
N ALA A 35 -26.60 -44.90 -34.99
CA ALA A 35 -25.93 -43.63 -35.28
C ALA A 35 -26.23 -42.56 -34.20
N ARG A 36 -27.49 -42.44 -33.75
CA ARG A 36 -27.85 -41.47 -32.68
C ARG A 36 -27.27 -41.84 -31.31
N ARG A 37 -27.13 -43.13 -31.03
CA ARG A 37 -26.42 -43.61 -29.84
C ARG A 37 -24.94 -43.20 -29.87
N ALA A 38 -24.31 -43.22 -31.05
CA ALA A 38 -22.91 -42.82 -31.19
C ALA A 38 -22.68 -41.32 -30.95
N GLU A 39 -23.71 -40.47 -31.08
CA GLU A 39 -23.63 -39.03 -30.76
C GLU A 39 -23.70 -38.74 -29.25
N LEU A 40 -24.13 -39.71 -28.44
CA LEU A 40 -24.25 -39.59 -26.99
C LEU A 40 -22.97 -40.08 -26.31
N ASP A 41 -21.86 -39.35 -26.50
CA ASP A 41 -20.54 -39.71 -25.96
C ASP A 41 -20.51 -39.84 -24.43
N GLU A 42 -21.42 -39.14 -23.76
CA GLU A 42 -21.54 -39.05 -22.30
C GLU A 42 -22.36 -40.21 -21.67
N PHE A 43 -23.10 -40.99 -22.47
CA PHE A 43 -23.89 -42.13 -22.00
C PHE A 43 -23.48 -43.43 -22.70
N SER A 44 -23.47 -44.54 -21.96
CA SER A 44 -23.27 -45.88 -22.48
C SER A 44 -24.57 -46.68 -22.42
N ILE A 45 -25.04 -47.18 -23.58
CA ILE A 45 -26.32 -47.89 -23.68
C ILE A 45 -26.06 -49.39 -23.87
N THR A 46 -25.99 -50.19 -22.83
CA THR A 46 -25.71 -51.63 -23.00
C THR A 46 -27.01 -52.42 -23.14
N ARG A 47 -26.99 -53.47 -23.97
CA ARG A 47 -28.07 -54.45 -24.05
C ARG A 47 -27.90 -55.43 -22.89
N VAL A 48 -28.91 -55.56 -22.05
CA VAL A 48 -28.91 -56.42 -20.87
C VAL A 48 -30.08 -57.41 -20.99
N GLY A 49 -29.75 -58.69 -21.06
CA GLY A 49 -30.72 -59.78 -21.25
C GLY A 49 -30.70 -60.40 -22.67
N GLY A 50 -30.84 -61.73 -22.69
CA GLY A 50 -30.95 -62.57 -23.88
C GLY A 50 -31.02 -64.06 -23.50
N GLY A 51 -32.09 -64.75 -23.92
CA GLY A 51 -32.46 -66.10 -23.45
C GLY A 51 -33.95 -66.15 -23.06
N GLU A 52 -34.29 -66.79 -21.94
CA GLU A 52 -35.66 -66.85 -21.36
C GLU A 52 -36.15 -65.54 -20.70
N GLN A 53 -35.33 -64.48 -20.66
CA GLN A 53 -35.69 -63.19 -20.07
C GLN A 53 -35.85 -62.09 -21.13
N PRO A 54 -36.75 -61.11 -20.92
CA PRO A 54 -37.01 -60.05 -21.90
C PRO A 54 -35.78 -59.17 -22.10
N VAL A 55 -35.46 -58.89 -23.36
CA VAL A 55 -34.34 -58.02 -23.75
C VAL A 55 -34.61 -56.59 -23.30
N ARG A 56 -33.70 -56.00 -22.52
CA ARG A 56 -33.75 -54.59 -22.13
C ARG A 56 -32.45 -53.87 -22.49
N PHE A 57 -32.52 -52.55 -22.58
CA PHE A 57 -31.41 -51.64 -22.83
C PHE A 57 -31.23 -50.76 -21.61
N GLN A 58 -30.02 -50.77 -21.04
CA GLN A 58 -29.66 -50.00 -19.86
C GLN A 58 -28.83 -48.80 -20.28
N VAL A 59 -29.23 -47.60 -19.87
CA VAL A 59 -28.49 -46.36 -20.08
C VAL A 59 -27.69 -46.08 -18.83
N THR A 60 -26.37 -46.03 -18.95
CA THR A 60 -25.45 -45.74 -17.86
C THR A 60 -24.66 -44.48 -18.20
N ASP A 61 -24.66 -43.50 -17.30
CA ASP A 61 -23.81 -42.32 -17.46
C ASP A 61 -22.33 -42.75 -17.36
N ARG A 62 -21.51 -42.36 -18.34
CA ARG A 62 -20.09 -42.76 -18.39
C ARG A 62 -19.23 -42.08 -17.34
N VAL A 63 -19.66 -40.94 -16.82
CA VAL A 63 -18.91 -40.14 -15.85
C VAL A 63 -19.24 -40.57 -14.42
N THR A 64 -20.52 -40.80 -14.12
CA THR A 64 -20.95 -41.19 -12.76
C THR A 64 -21.09 -42.70 -12.57
N THR A 65 -21.05 -43.48 -13.66
CA THR A 65 -21.30 -44.94 -13.69
C THR A 65 -22.67 -45.37 -13.16
N GLU A 66 -23.56 -44.41 -12.94
CA GLU A 66 -24.92 -44.67 -12.46
C GLU A 66 -25.86 -45.05 -13.59
N THR A 67 -26.80 -45.93 -13.26
CA THR A 67 -27.85 -46.33 -14.20
C THR A 67 -28.92 -45.25 -14.22
N VAL A 68 -29.00 -44.53 -15.34
CA VAL A 68 -29.98 -43.46 -15.56
C VAL A 68 -31.37 -44.07 -15.80
N THR A 69 -31.46 -45.12 -16.63
CA THR A 69 -32.72 -45.80 -16.89
C THR A 69 -32.53 -47.18 -17.53
N THR A 70 -33.58 -48.00 -17.50
CA THR A 70 -33.69 -49.26 -18.25
C THR A 70 -34.94 -49.24 -19.11
N SER A 71 -34.82 -49.60 -20.39
CA SER A 71 -35.92 -49.55 -21.35
C SER A 71 -36.01 -50.80 -22.21
N ASP A 72 -37.21 -51.11 -22.70
CA ASP A 72 -37.46 -52.32 -23.50
C ASP A 72 -37.02 -52.19 -24.98
N SER A 73 -36.61 -51.00 -25.42
CA SER A 73 -36.09 -50.78 -26.78
C SER A 73 -34.91 -49.81 -26.82
N LEU A 74 -34.04 -49.98 -27.82
CA LEU A 74 -32.89 -49.09 -28.05
C LEU A 74 -33.34 -47.64 -28.28
N ALA A 75 -34.42 -47.45 -29.04
CA ALA A 75 -34.99 -46.13 -29.32
C ALA A 75 -35.42 -45.41 -28.03
N ALA A 76 -36.11 -46.13 -27.14
CA ALA A 76 -36.55 -45.56 -25.88
C ALA A 76 -35.39 -45.30 -24.90
N ALA A 77 -34.34 -46.11 -24.91
CA ALA A 77 -33.11 -45.86 -24.16
C ALA A 77 -32.36 -44.60 -24.67
N VAL A 78 -32.21 -44.44 -25.99
CA VAL A 78 -31.59 -43.24 -26.60
C VAL A 78 -32.39 -41.97 -26.28
N VAL A 79 -33.73 -42.03 -26.41
CA VAL A 79 -34.60 -40.89 -26.07
C VAL A 79 -34.51 -40.53 -24.59
N ALA A 80 -34.42 -41.52 -23.70
CA ALA A 80 -34.24 -41.26 -22.27
C ALA A 80 -32.89 -40.60 -21.95
N ALA A 81 -31.80 -41.01 -22.61
CA ALA A 81 -30.49 -40.36 -22.47
C ALA A 81 -30.52 -38.89 -22.91
N TYR A 82 -31.16 -38.56 -24.05
CA TYR A 82 -31.33 -37.16 -24.48
C TYR A 82 -32.20 -36.33 -23.54
N ARG A 83 -33.26 -36.94 -22.98
CA ARG A 83 -34.10 -36.28 -21.96
C ARG A 83 -33.28 -35.96 -20.72
N GLU A 84 -32.47 -36.91 -20.25
CA GLU A 84 -31.59 -36.70 -19.10
C GLU A 84 -30.57 -35.58 -19.36
N ARG A 85 -29.90 -35.60 -20.51
CA ARG A 85 -29.01 -34.50 -20.93
C ARG A 85 -29.71 -33.14 -20.91
N THR A 86 -30.93 -33.09 -21.44
CA THR A 86 -31.72 -31.86 -21.51
C THR A 86 -32.10 -31.38 -20.11
N ASN A 87 -32.53 -32.29 -19.23
CA ASN A 87 -32.83 -31.99 -17.84
C ASN A 87 -31.60 -31.46 -17.11
N ARG A 88 -30.44 -32.10 -17.28
CA ARG A 88 -29.16 -31.66 -16.68
C ARG A 88 -28.75 -30.28 -17.17
N LEU A 89 -28.79 -30.04 -18.48
CA LEU A 89 -28.47 -28.73 -19.05
C LEU A 89 -29.46 -27.65 -18.62
N GLN A 90 -30.74 -28.00 -18.45
CA GLN A 90 -31.75 -27.07 -17.94
C GLN A 90 -31.52 -26.74 -16.47
N ALA A 91 -31.17 -27.73 -15.65
CA ALA A 91 -30.81 -27.53 -14.24
C ALA A 91 -29.55 -26.67 -14.10
N GLU A 92 -28.52 -26.93 -14.90
CA GLU A 92 -27.29 -26.13 -14.92
C GLU A 92 -27.56 -24.70 -15.36
N ARG A 93 -28.38 -24.50 -16.41
CA ARG A 93 -28.80 -23.16 -16.85
C ARG A 93 -29.54 -22.43 -15.74
N GLN A 94 -30.46 -23.09 -15.04
CA GLN A 94 -31.18 -22.48 -13.93
C GLN A 94 -30.23 -22.10 -12.79
N ALA A 95 -29.31 -22.99 -12.41
CA ALA A 95 -28.33 -22.70 -11.37
C ALA A 95 -27.40 -21.54 -11.74
N LEU A 96 -27.00 -21.44 -13.01
CA LEU A 96 -26.23 -20.29 -13.51
C LEU A 96 -27.07 -19.01 -13.52
N GLN A 97 -28.33 -19.08 -13.92
CA GLN A 97 -29.24 -17.93 -13.88
C GLN A 97 -29.42 -17.41 -12.44
N ASP A 98 -29.65 -18.31 -11.49
CA ASP A 98 -29.78 -17.94 -10.07
C ASP A 98 -28.50 -17.26 -9.54
N ARG A 99 -27.32 -17.71 -9.99
CA ARG A 99 -26.03 -17.09 -9.65
C ARG A 99 -25.91 -15.69 -10.26
N VAL A 100 -26.29 -15.53 -11.52
CA VAL A 100 -26.31 -14.24 -12.21
C VAL A 100 -27.25 -13.27 -11.49
N ASP A 101 -28.45 -13.71 -11.13
CA ASP A 101 -29.45 -12.87 -10.47
C ASP A 101 -28.98 -12.42 -9.07
N ARG A 102 -28.36 -13.33 -8.29
CA ARG A 102 -27.74 -12.99 -7.00
C ARG A 102 -26.61 -11.96 -7.18
N MET A 103 -25.72 -12.17 -8.14
CA MET A 103 -24.63 -11.23 -8.41
C MET A 103 -25.15 -9.87 -8.88
N ALA A 104 -26.18 -9.84 -9.73
CA ALA A 104 -26.82 -8.63 -10.20
C ALA A 104 -27.49 -7.84 -9.04
N ALA A 105 -28.09 -8.56 -8.08
CA ALA A 105 -28.65 -7.95 -6.88
C ALA A 105 -27.58 -7.35 -5.94
N GLU A 106 -26.41 -7.98 -5.83
CA GLU A 106 -25.30 -7.49 -4.98
C GLU A 106 -24.46 -6.38 -5.62
N ALA A 107 -24.35 -6.36 -6.96
CA ALA A 107 -23.55 -5.39 -7.71
C ALA A 107 -23.77 -3.92 -7.34
N PRO A 108 -25.02 -3.40 -7.21
CA PRO A 108 -25.24 -2.00 -6.87
C PRO A 108 -24.75 -1.65 -5.46
N LEU A 109 -24.92 -2.56 -4.50
CA LEU A 109 -24.43 -2.35 -3.14
C LEU A 109 -22.90 -2.29 -3.12
N ARG A 110 -22.22 -3.25 -3.76
CA ARG A 110 -20.75 -3.27 -3.87
C ARG A 110 -20.21 -2.01 -4.56
N THR A 111 -20.89 -1.54 -5.60
CA THR A 111 -20.51 -0.31 -6.31
C THR A 111 -20.62 0.91 -5.41
N ARG A 112 -21.68 1.02 -4.61
CA ARG A 112 -21.87 2.12 -3.66
C ARG A 112 -20.80 2.09 -2.57
N LEU A 113 -20.55 0.93 -1.98
CA LEU A 113 -19.52 0.76 -0.94
C LEU A 113 -18.13 1.12 -1.48
N ASN A 114 -17.75 0.57 -2.64
CA ASN A 114 -16.47 0.91 -3.28
C ASN A 114 -16.33 2.41 -3.57
N LYS A 115 -17.42 3.09 -3.98
CA LYS A 115 -17.39 4.54 -4.20
C LYS A 115 -17.18 5.30 -2.88
N ALA A 116 -17.90 4.93 -1.83
CA ALA A 116 -17.76 5.54 -0.50
C ALA A 116 -16.36 5.32 0.05
N ASP A 117 -15.82 4.11 -0.05
CA ASP A 117 -14.47 3.76 0.39
C ASP A 117 -13.42 4.57 -0.36
N ARG A 118 -13.53 4.68 -1.69
CA ARG A 118 -12.62 5.53 -2.50
C ARG A 118 -12.64 6.97 -2.04
N THR A 119 -13.83 7.55 -1.88
CA THR A 119 -13.96 8.93 -1.39
C THR A 119 -13.36 9.12 0.00
N ALA A 120 -13.55 8.15 0.91
CA ALA A 120 -12.95 8.19 2.23
C ALA A 120 -11.42 8.09 2.18
N MET A 121 -10.88 7.24 1.30
CA MET A 121 -9.44 7.10 1.09
C MET A 121 -8.83 8.36 0.48
N ASP A 122 -9.49 8.98 -0.51
CA ASP A 122 -9.06 10.24 -1.11
C ASP A 122 -9.03 11.38 -0.07
N ALA A 123 -10.07 11.49 0.76
CA ALA A 123 -10.13 12.47 1.85
C ALA A 123 -9.02 12.24 2.89
N ARG A 124 -8.76 10.98 3.24
CA ARG A 124 -7.68 10.62 4.17
C ARG A 124 -6.31 10.94 3.56
N LEU A 125 -6.11 10.67 2.28
CA LEU A 125 -4.87 10.99 1.58
C LEU A 125 -4.63 12.51 1.57
N ALA A 126 -5.64 13.30 1.22
CA ALA A 126 -5.55 14.76 1.22
C ALA A 126 -5.21 15.31 2.62
N PHE A 127 -5.87 14.79 3.66
CA PHE A 127 -5.57 15.16 5.04
C PHE A 127 -4.12 14.82 5.43
N GLN A 128 -3.65 13.62 5.10
CA GLN A 128 -2.28 13.20 5.38
C GLN A 128 -1.24 14.03 4.62
N GLN A 129 -1.53 14.43 3.39
CA GLN A 129 -0.67 15.34 2.62
C GLN A 129 -0.58 16.71 3.30
N SER A 130 -1.71 17.30 3.72
CA SER A 130 -1.69 18.59 4.42
C SER A 130 -0.95 18.54 5.76
N GLU A 131 -1.10 17.45 6.52
CA GLU A 131 -0.37 17.26 7.77
C GLU A 131 1.13 17.09 7.53
N PHE A 132 1.51 16.39 6.48
CA PHE A 132 2.92 16.21 6.11
C PHE A 132 3.57 17.54 5.69
N GLU A 133 2.86 18.36 4.92
CA GLU A 133 3.30 19.71 4.54
C GLU A 133 3.47 20.59 5.77
N ARG A 134 2.48 20.62 6.68
CA ARG A 134 2.56 21.36 7.95
C ARG A 134 3.76 20.93 8.79
N LEU A 135 3.94 19.62 8.99
CA LEU A 135 5.07 19.09 9.75
C LEU A 135 6.42 19.41 9.09
N THR A 136 6.47 19.46 7.77
CA THR A 136 7.67 19.85 7.03
C THR A 136 8.02 21.32 7.26
N GLU A 137 7.03 22.20 7.29
CA GLU A 137 7.21 23.62 7.61
C GLU A 137 7.66 23.83 9.06
N GLU A 138 7.02 23.14 10.01
CA GLU A 138 7.42 23.16 11.43
C GLU A 138 8.85 22.67 11.61
N LEU A 139 9.25 21.58 10.94
CA LEU A 139 10.61 21.08 10.98
C LEU A 139 11.62 22.10 10.43
N LYS A 140 11.30 22.77 9.32
CA LYS A 140 12.15 23.84 8.77
C LYS A 140 12.30 25.00 9.74
N ALA A 141 11.21 25.42 10.38
CA ALA A 141 11.24 26.51 11.36
C ALA A 141 12.13 26.16 12.57
N VAL A 142 11.94 24.97 13.15
CA VAL A 142 12.75 24.49 14.29
C VAL A 142 14.23 24.34 13.89
N THR A 143 14.51 23.86 12.67
CA THR A 143 15.88 23.74 12.18
C THR A 143 16.55 25.11 12.04
N ALA A 144 15.82 26.11 11.52
CA ALA A 144 16.33 27.48 11.38
C ALA A 144 16.55 28.14 12.75
N GLU A 145 15.65 27.91 13.71
CA GLU A 145 15.82 28.38 15.09
C GLU A 145 17.03 27.73 15.77
N GLY A 146 17.20 26.42 15.61
CA GLY A 146 18.36 25.69 16.10
C GLY A 146 19.68 26.24 15.55
N ALA A 147 19.75 26.53 14.25
CA ALA A 147 20.93 27.16 13.65
C ALA A 147 21.23 28.53 14.26
N ARG A 148 20.21 29.38 14.44
CA ARG A 148 20.37 30.69 15.08
C ARG A 148 20.87 30.59 16.52
N LEU A 149 20.37 29.62 17.28
CA LEU A 149 20.81 29.40 18.67
C LEU A 149 22.26 28.95 18.73
N VAL A 150 22.71 28.12 17.78
CA VAL A 150 24.13 27.74 17.65
C VAL A 150 24.99 28.96 17.36
N ASP A 151 24.62 29.78 16.37
CA ASP A 151 25.35 31.01 16.04
C ASP A 151 25.45 31.96 17.24
N GLN A 152 24.35 32.15 17.97
CA GLN A 152 24.32 32.97 19.20
C GLN A 152 25.21 32.40 20.30
N ALA A 153 25.22 31.08 20.48
CA ALA A 153 26.07 30.42 21.47
C ALA A 153 27.56 30.57 21.13
N GLU A 154 27.92 30.49 19.85
CA GLU A 154 29.29 30.72 19.38
C GLU A 154 29.74 32.16 19.58
N GLN A 155 28.88 33.14 19.27
CA GLN A 155 29.14 34.56 19.52
C GLN A 155 29.36 34.83 21.01
N LEU A 156 28.45 34.35 21.86
CA LEU A 156 28.56 34.53 23.31
C LEU A 156 29.83 33.88 23.86
N ARG A 157 30.21 32.71 23.34
CA ARG A 157 31.46 32.02 23.71
C ARG A 157 32.69 32.84 23.32
N SER A 158 32.69 33.43 22.11
CA SER A 158 33.77 34.31 21.67
C SER A 158 33.88 35.56 22.53
N GLU A 159 32.75 36.20 22.83
CA GLU A 159 32.72 37.38 23.71
C GLU A 159 33.23 37.05 25.11
N ALA A 160 32.81 35.92 25.68
CA ALA A 160 33.29 35.46 26.98
C ALA A 160 34.80 35.22 26.99
N ALA A 161 35.36 34.68 25.91
CA ALA A 161 36.80 34.49 25.77
C ALA A 161 37.55 35.83 25.75
N THR A 162 37.09 36.80 24.94
CA THR A 162 37.68 38.15 24.91
C THR A 162 37.58 38.84 26.28
N ARG A 163 36.46 38.70 26.99
CA ARG A 163 36.29 39.25 28.34
C ARG A 163 37.23 38.61 29.36
N ALA A 164 37.50 37.32 29.23
CA ALA A 164 38.47 36.63 30.09
C ALA A 164 39.89 37.16 29.83
N GLU A 165 40.29 37.30 28.58
CA GLU A 165 41.59 37.90 28.20
C GLU A 165 41.74 39.34 28.71
N ASP A 166 40.68 40.15 28.59
CA ASP A 166 40.66 41.51 29.14
C ASP A 166 40.80 41.53 30.66
N ALA A 167 40.13 40.62 31.36
CA ALA A 167 40.24 40.51 32.81
C ALA A 167 41.65 40.14 33.26
N ASP A 168 42.29 39.18 32.58
CA ASP A 168 43.66 38.75 32.86
C ASP A 168 44.67 39.89 32.60
N ARG A 169 44.47 40.64 31.51
CA ARG A 169 45.27 41.84 31.21
C ARG A 169 45.13 42.90 32.29
N LEU A 170 43.90 43.26 32.67
CA LEU A 170 43.65 44.26 33.71
C LEU A 170 44.18 43.82 35.07
N ALA A 171 44.11 42.53 35.41
CA ALA A 171 44.70 41.98 36.62
C ALA A 171 46.22 42.15 36.63
N SER A 172 46.88 41.92 35.48
CA SER A 172 48.32 42.11 35.32
C SER A 172 48.73 43.58 35.41
N GLU A 173 47.97 44.49 34.79
CA GLU A 173 48.18 45.93 34.89
C GLU A 173 48.01 46.43 36.34
N LEU A 174 47.02 45.91 37.06
CA LEU A 174 46.80 46.24 38.47
C LEU A 174 47.97 45.80 39.36
N ASP A 175 48.54 44.61 39.10
CA ASP A 175 49.70 44.11 39.84
C ASP A 175 50.96 44.95 39.57
N ALA A 176 51.16 45.37 38.32
CA ALA A 176 52.23 46.30 37.96
C ALA A 176 52.09 47.65 38.69
N ILE A 177 50.88 48.23 38.69
CA ILE A 177 50.60 49.49 39.41
C ILE A 177 50.84 49.33 40.92
N ARG A 178 50.44 48.20 41.51
CA ARG A 178 50.71 47.91 42.93
C ARG A 178 52.22 47.85 43.20
N THR A 179 52.97 47.19 42.34
CA THR A 179 54.44 47.11 42.44
C THR A 179 55.08 48.49 42.36
N ASP A 180 54.65 49.33 41.41
CA ASP A 180 55.16 50.69 41.27
C ASP A 180 54.77 51.58 42.46
N LEU A 181 53.56 51.43 43.00
CA LEU A 181 53.16 52.10 44.23
C LEU A 181 54.09 51.75 45.39
N TYR A 182 54.43 50.47 45.59
CA TYR A 182 55.40 50.06 46.62
C TYR A 182 56.77 50.71 46.41
N ARG A 183 57.28 50.74 45.17
CA ARG A 183 58.56 51.41 44.84
C ARG A 183 58.53 52.91 45.15
N VAL A 184 57.44 53.59 44.80
CA VAL A 184 57.27 55.03 45.08
C VAL A 184 57.23 55.27 46.59
N LEU A 185 56.55 54.43 47.36
CA LEU A 185 56.52 54.52 48.82
C LEU A 185 57.91 54.35 49.44
N GLU A 186 58.72 53.41 48.95
CA GLU A 186 60.12 53.26 49.38
C GLU A 186 60.96 54.49 49.05
N GLN A 187 60.81 55.06 47.85
CA GLN A 187 61.50 56.28 47.45
C GLN A 187 61.12 57.46 48.35
N ILE A 188 59.84 57.63 48.68
CA ILE A 188 59.36 58.65 49.61
C ILE A 188 60.02 58.47 50.99
N ALA A 189 60.09 57.24 51.49
CA ALA A 189 60.73 56.95 52.78
C ALA A 189 62.22 57.31 52.75
N ALA A 190 62.93 56.93 51.70
CA ALA A 190 64.35 57.25 51.51
C ALA A 190 64.59 58.77 51.40
N LEU A 191 63.75 59.50 50.66
CA LEU A 191 63.83 60.95 50.53
C LEU A 191 63.55 61.66 51.85
N LYS A 192 62.56 61.19 52.64
CA LYS A 192 62.29 61.73 53.98
C LYS A 192 63.49 61.56 54.90
N ASP A 193 64.09 60.38 54.94
CA ASP A 193 65.28 60.13 55.74
C ASP A 193 66.46 61.00 55.29
N ARG A 194 66.66 61.16 53.98
CA ARG A 194 67.71 62.04 53.44
C ARG A 194 67.48 63.51 53.78
N LYS A 195 66.23 63.98 53.77
CA LYS A 195 65.84 65.33 54.21
C LYS A 195 66.22 65.54 55.68
N VAL A 196 65.85 64.62 56.57
CA VAL A 196 66.20 64.69 58.01
C VAL A 196 67.71 64.74 58.21
N ARG A 197 68.48 63.91 57.49
CA ARG A 197 69.95 63.92 57.55
C ARG A 197 70.54 65.26 57.12
N LEU A 198 70.01 65.87 56.05
CA LEU A 198 70.44 67.18 55.56
C LEU A 198 70.10 68.30 56.54
N GLU A 199 68.88 68.34 57.08
CA GLU A 199 68.47 69.30 58.11
C GLU A 199 69.39 69.22 59.34
N GLY A 200 69.71 68.01 59.80
CA GLY A 200 70.66 67.80 60.89
C GLY A 200 72.08 68.26 60.54
N ALA A 201 72.53 68.11 59.30
CA ALA A 201 73.82 68.61 58.83
C ALA A 201 73.85 70.15 58.76
N LEU A 202 72.79 70.77 58.25
CA LEU A 202 72.61 72.22 58.20
C LEU A 202 72.66 72.83 59.61
N ALA A 203 71.87 72.29 60.55
CA ALA A 203 71.87 72.76 61.94
C ALA A 203 73.23 72.60 62.64
N ARG A 204 74.04 71.62 62.25
CA ARG A 204 75.44 71.51 62.72
C ARG A 204 76.34 72.56 62.09
N ALA A 205 76.20 72.81 60.79
CA ALA A 205 76.97 73.83 60.08
C ALA A 205 76.65 75.25 60.60
N GLU A 206 75.38 75.55 60.84
CA GLU A 206 74.93 76.83 61.42
C GLU A 206 75.49 77.06 62.82
N ARG A 207 75.44 76.04 63.69
CA ARG A 207 76.06 76.10 65.03
C ARG A 207 77.57 76.34 64.95
N ARG A 208 78.28 75.66 64.04
CA ARG A 208 79.72 75.91 63.82
C ARG A 208 79.99 77.33 63.32
N ARG A 209 79.15 77.84 62.42
CA ARG A 209 79.25 79.22 61.93
C ARG A 209 79.09 80.22 63.07
N GLN A 210 78.06 80.07 63.91
CA GLN A 210 77.84 80.92 65.08
C GLN A 210 79.08 80.90 66.01
N GLN A 211 79.58 79.73 66.37
CA GLN A 211 80.79 79.58 67.19
C GLN A 211 82.04 80.23 66.58
N LEU A 212 82.19 80.19 65.26
CA LEU A 212 83.30 80.87 64.57
C LEU A 212 83.13 82.38 64.57
N THR A 213 81.89 82.87 64.48
CA THR A 213 81.59 84.30 64.50
C THR A 213 81.85 84.89 65.89
N GLU A 214 81.41 84.21 66.94
CA GLU A 214 81.68 84.56 68.35
C GLU A 214 83.17 84.54 68.72
N ARG A 215 84.03 83.86 67.94
CA ARG A 215 85.49 83.82 68.16
C ARG A 215 86.27 84.90 67.38
N LEU A 216 85.61 85.57 66.44
CA LEU A 216 86.21 86.60 65.58
C LEU A 216 85.83 88.02 66.01
N GLU A 217 84.85 88.17 66.90
CA GLU A 217 84.59 89.36 67.72
C GLU A 217 85.43 89.32 69.01
#